data_AF-A0A9P5E407-F1
#
_entry.id   AF-A0A9P5E407-F1
#
_cell.length_a   1.000
_cell.length_b   1.000
_cell.length_c   1.000
_cell.angle_alpha   90.00
_cell.angle_beta   90.00
_cell.angle_gamma   90.00
#
_symmetry.space_group_name_H-M   'P 1'
#
loop_
_entity.id
_entity.type
_entity.pdbx_description
1 polymer ?
#
loop_
_entity_poly.entity_id
_entity_poly.type
_entity_poly.pdbx_seq_one_letter_code
_entity_poly.pdbx_strand_id
1 'polypeptide(L)'
;MSQDRGAVSPAARAPLEVRPLDTPTPGPGDILVKNELIAINPVEVGITKNDLFKSKYPCVIAFVETLGADKIIDHSQDRDTLAKAFIAEGPYDIIVDTISYPNTVSILADVLAAQGGGTVYATMPAFGPETLPEGVVRHFTSWPFVLYKEGNEHFTRWAFHDFFAKGIASGKLVPTQIERVSGGFEAINSALDILGKGISNSRVVVELEK
;
A
#
# COMPACT_ATOMS: atom_id res chain seq x y z
N MET A 1 -36.50 -6.96 9.05
CA MET A 1 -35.25 -6.38 8.51
C MET A 1 -34.24 -6.37 9.63
N SER A 2 -33.04 -6.92 9.44
CA SER A 2 -31.98 -6.81 10.46
C SER A 2 -31.56 -5.35 10.57
N GLN A 3 -31.36 -4.86 11.79
CA GLN A 3 -30.79 -3.54 12.03
C GLN A 3 -29.34 -3.52 11.54
N ASP A 4 -28.94 -2.46 10.83
CA ASP A 4 -27.54 -2.30 10.40
C ASP A 4 -26.63 -2.21 11.62
N ARG A 5 -25.40 -2.73 11.48
CA ARG A 5 -24.37 -2.67 12.51
C ARG A 5 -23.09 -2.15 11.88
N GLY A 6 -22.28 -1.47 12.68
CA GLY A 6 -20.95 -1.04 12.25
C GLY A 6 -19.95 -1.12 13.40
N ALA A 7 -18.68 -1.24 13.03
CA ALA A 7 -17.56 -1.13 13.96
C ALA A 7 -17.13 0.34 14.06
N VAL A 8 -17.28 0.92 15.25
CA VAL A 8 -17.09 2.34 15.51
C VAL A 8 -15.97 2.54 16.52
N SER A 9 -15.11 3.53 16.31
CA SER A 9 -14.12 3.94 17.31
C SER A 9 -14.80 4.85 18.33
N PRO A 10 -14.93 4.44 19.60
CA PRO A 10 -15.66 5.21 20.62
C PRO A 10 -14.85 6.40 21.15
N ALA A 11 -13.51 6.34 21.02
CA ALA A 11 -12.58 7.38 21.44
C ALA A 11 -11.22 7.17 20.76
N ALA A 12 -10.36 8.19 20.76
CA ALA A 12 -9.01 8.08 20.22
C ALA A 12 -8.24 6.89 20.84
N ARG A 13 -7.67 6.03 19.98
CA ARG A 13 -6.90 4.82 20.35
C ARG A 13 -7.70 3.73 21.09
N ALA A 14 -9.02 3.85 21.19
CA ALA A 14 -9.86 2.79 21.76
C ALA A 14 -10.10 1.67 20.73
N PRO A 15 -10.27 0.40 21.17
CA PRO A 15 -10.73 -0.68 20.32
C PRO A 15 -12.05 -0.33 19.62
N LEU A 16 -12.28 -0.92 18.45
CA LEU A 16 -13.55 -0.73 17.75
C LEU A 16 -14.66 -1.47 18.49
N GLU A 17 -15.84 -0.84 18.57
CA GLU A 17 -17.03 -1.45 19.15
C GLU A 17 -18.10 -1.67 18.08
N VAL A 18 -18.71 -2.85 18.07
CA VAL A 18 -19.81 -3.14 17.15
C VAL A 18 -21.11 -2.65 17.76
N ARG A 19 -21.70 -1.63 17.13
CA ARG A 19 -22.95 -1.02 17.58
C ARG A 19 -23.99 -1.00 16.47
N PRO A 20 -25.29 -1.00 16.79
CA PRO A 20 -26.31 -0.74 15.80
C PRO A 20 -26.14 0.64 15.18
N LEU A 21 -26.42 0.75 13.88
CA LEU A 21 -26.43 1.99 13.12
C LEU A 21 -27.80 2.18 12.47
N ASP A 22 -28.19 3.44 12.30
CA ASP A 22 -29.39 3.76 11.53
C ASP A 22 -29.12 3.50 10.04
N THR A 23 -29.99 2.72 9.40
CA THR A 23 -29.94 2.51 7.96
C THR A 23 -30.34 3.81 7.27
N PRO A 24 -29.44 4.47 6.52
CA PRO A 24 -29.81 5.67 5.80
C PRO A 24 -30.84 5.33 4.71
N THR A 25 -31.85 6.17 4.55
CA THR A 25 -32.77 6.09 3.41
C THR A 25 -32.12 6.83 2.23
N PRO A 26 -31.75 6.15 1.13
CA PRO A 26 -31.12 6.82 -0.01
C PRO A 26 -32.08 7.83 -0.66
N GLY A 27 -31.57 9.01 -1.00
CA GLY A 27 -32.30 10.02 -1.76
C GLY A 27 -32.24 9.78 -3.28
N PRO A 28 -32.86 10.66 -4.09
CA PRO A 28 -32.75 10.59 -5.55
C PRO A 28 -31.28 10.70 -6.01
N GLY A 29 -30.75 9.62 -6.59
CA GLY A 29 -29.36 9.55 -7.07
C GLY A 29 -28.40 8.78 -6.16
N ASP A 30 -28.83 8.42 -4.94
CA ASP A 30 -28.03 7.64 -4.00
C ASP A 30 -28.21 6.14 -4.22
N ILE A 31 -27.18 5.36 -3.88
CA ILE A 31 -27.21 3.90 -3.88
C ILE A 31 -26.86 3.40 -2.49
N LEU A 32 -27.72 2.57 -1.91
CA LEU A 32 -27.39 1.82 -0.70
C LEU A 32 -26.57 0.58 -1.08
N VAL A 33 -25.34 0.50 -0.58
CA VAL A 33 -24.42 -0.61 -0.85
C VAL A 33 -24.35 -1.51 0.37
N LYS A 34 -24.76 -2.77 0.21
CA LYS A 34 -24.48 -3.82 1.20
C LYS A 34 -23.04 -4.27 1.04
N ASN A 35 -22.29 -4.29 2.15
CA ASN A 35 -20.93 -4.77 2.14
C ASN A 35 -20.86 -6.22 2.66
N GLU A 36 -20.18 -7.10 1.92
CA GLU A 36 -19.95 -8.49 2.31
C GLU A 36 -18.54 -8.74 2.86
N LEU A 37 -17.57 -7.88 2.52
CA LEU A 37 -16.16 -8.07 2.83
C LEU A 37 -15.48 -6.72 3.12
N ILE A 38 -14.66 -6.67 4.16
CA ILE A 38 -13.83 -5.48 4.46
C ILE A 38 -12.36 -5.88 4.44
N ALA A 39 -11.58 -5.28 3.55
CA ALA A 39 -10.12 -5.36 3.60
C ALA A 39 -9.58 -4.36 4.64
N ILE A 40 -8.61 -4.80 5.44
CA ILE A 40 -7.95 -3.95 6.42
C ILE A 40 -6.50 -3.76 5.99
N ASN A 41 -6.03 -2.50 5.87
CA ASN A 41 -4.64 -2.21 5.52
C ASN A 41 -3.79 -1.92 6.77
N PRO A 42 -2.45 -1.90 6.64
CA PRO A 42 -1.57 -1.58 7.75
C PRO A 42 -1.71 -0.14 8.29
N VAL A 43 -2.14 0.81 7.46
CA VAL A 43 -2.32 2.21 7.89
C VAL A 43 -3.42 2.34 8.95
N GLU A 44 -4.45 1.50 8.89
CA GLU A 44 -5.52 1.43 9.89
C GLU A 44 -4.97 1.01 11.27
N VAL A 45 -3.93 0.17 11.33
CA VAL A 45 -3.21 -0.14 12.58
C VAL A 45 -2.38 1.05 13.06
N GLY A 46 -1.71 1.76 12.16
CA GLY A 46 -0.99 2.99 12.49
C GLY A 46 -1.90 4.04 13.11
N ILE A 47 -3.08 4.23 12.52
CA ILE A 47 -4.10 5.16 13.00
C ILE A 47 -4.67 4.74 14.36
N THR A 48 -4.90 3.44 14.58
CA THR A 48 -5.53 2.95 15.82
C THR A 48 -4.54 2.71 16.97
N LYS A 49 -3.28 2.35 16.71
CA LYS A 49 -2.35 1.83 17.74
C LYS A 49 -0.93 2.45 17.74
N ASN A 50 -0.30 2.76 16.59
CA ASN A 50 1.17 3.01 16.42
C ASN A 50 2.03 1.81 16.94
N ASP A 51 3.22 1.41 16.48
CA ASP A 51 4.36 1.98 15.75
C ASP A 51 4.46 1.32 14.35
N LEU A 52 4.48 2.15 13.29
CA LEU A 52 4.26 1.71 11.91
C LEU A 52 5.48 0.97 11.34
N PHE A 53 5.30 -0.35 11.17
CA PHE A 53 6.09 -1.30 10.36
C PHE A 53 7.39 -1.84 10.97
N LYS A 54 7.24 -2.86 11.82
CA LYS A 54 8.30 -3.86 12.11
C LYS A 54 7.85 -5.24 11.64
N SER A 55 7.63 -5.42 10.34
CA SER A 55 7.35 -6.76 9.80
C SER A 55 8.59 -7.64 9.89
N LYS A 56 8.45 -8.86 10.42
CA LYS A 56 9.47 -9.92 10.33
C LYS A 56 9.20 -10.78 9.10
N TYR A 57 10.27 -11.03 8.34
CA TYR A 57 10.34 -11.81 7.09
C TYR A 57 10.74 -13.27 7.42
N PRO A 58 10.27 -14.29 6.67
CA PRO A 58 10.63 -14.50 5.24
C PRO A 58 9.48 -15.05 4.35
N CYS A 59 9.08 -14.35 3.28
CA CYS A 59 8.17 -14.92 2.24
C CYS A 59 8.03 -14.14 0.90
N VAL A 60 8.71 -13.00 0.68
CA VAL A 60 8.35 -12.10 -0.45
C VAL A 60 9.02 -12.45 -1.78
N ILE A 61 10.27 -12.92 -1.78
CA ILE A 61 11.05 -13.12 -3.02
C ILE A 61 10.38 -14.10 -3.98
N ALA A 62 10.02 -15.30 -3.51
CA ALA A 62 9.38 -16.32 -4.33
C ALA A 62 8.06 -15.84 -4.95
N PHE A 63 7.31 -14.97 -4.25
CA PHE A 63 6.11 -14.37 -4.83
C PHE A 63 6.47 -13.33 -5.90
N VAL A 64 7.44 -12.45 -5.65
CA VAL A 64 7.88 -11.45 -6.64
C VAL A 64 8.41 -12.11 -7.91
N GLU A 65 9.09 -13.25 -7.80
CA GLU A 65 9.49 -14.07 -8.96
C GLU A 65 8.29 -14.46 -9.84
N THR A 66 7.14 -14.77 -9.23
CA THR A 66 5.92 -15.13 -9.98
C THR A 66 5.27 -13.94 -10.69
N LEU A 67 5.59 -12.70 -10.29
CA LEU A 67 5.08 -11.48 -10.92
C LEU A 67 5.83 -11.09 -12.20
N GLY A 68 6.92 -11.81 -12.53
CA GLY A 68 7.66 -11.60 -13.77
C GLY A 68 8.66 -10.44 -13.71
N ALA A 69 9.22 -10.14 -12.54
CA ALA A 69 10.34 -9.21 -12.44
C ALA A 69 11.58 -9.77 -13.15
N ASP A 70 12.21 -8.98 -14.04
CA ASP A 70 13.44 -9.38 -14.74
C ASP A 70 14.61 -9.63 -13.78
N LYS A 71 14.68 -8.80 -12.72
CA LYS A 71 15.71 -8.84 -11.69
C LYS A 71 15.11 -8.59 -10.32
N ILE A 72 15.52 -9.38 -9.35
CA ILE A 72 15.13 -9.23 -7.94
C ILE A 72 16.41 -9.12 -7.12
N ILE A 73 16.54 -7.99 -6.41
CA ILE A 73 17.66 -7.73 -5.52
C ILE A 73 17.12 -7.78 -4.09
N ASP A 74 17.71 -8.65 -3.26
CA ASP A 74 17.29 -8.81 -1.86
C ASP A 74 17.63 -7.56 -1.05
N HIS A 75 16.61 -6.81 -0.67
CA HIS A 75 16.72 -5.58 0.11
C HIS A 75 17.23 -5.79 1.56
N SER A 76 17.39 -7.04 2.01
CA SER A 76 17.93 -7.36 3.34
C SER A 76 19.45 -7.20 3.44
N GLN A 77 20.13 -7.10 2.29
CA GLN A 77 21.56 -6.86 2.19
C GLN A 77 21.95 -5.49 2.75
N ASP A 78 23.24 -5.33 3.05
CA ASP A 78 23.75 -4.03 3.47
C ASP A 78 23.69 -2.99 2.33
N ARG A 79 23.73 -1.73 2.74
CA ARG A 79 23.58 -0.57 1.85
C ARG A 79 24.54 -0.58 0.67
N ASP A 80 25.81 -0.89 0.89
CA ASP A 80 26.84 -0.78 -0.14
C ASP A 80 26.71 -1.92 -1.15
N THR A 81 26.36 -3.11 -0.67
CA THR A 81 26.02 -4.25 -1.52
C THR A 81 24.79 -3.95 -2.38
N LEU A 82 23.75 -3.34 -1.81
CA LEU A 82 22.55 -2.94 -2.57
C LEU A 82 22.86 -1.90 -3.64
N ALA A 83 23.58 -0.82 -3.29
CA ALA A 83 23.92 0.24 -4.24
C ALA A 83 24.72 -0.32 -5.43
N LYS A 84 25.71 -1.18 -5.16
CA LYS A 84 26.50 -1.84 -6.21
C LYS A 84 25.64 -2.75 -7.10
N ALA A 85 24.73 -3.52 -6.52
CA ALA A 85 23.84 -4.39 -7.27
C ALA A 85 22.91 -3.59 -8.20
N PHE A 86 22.33 -2.50 -7.72
CA PHE A 86 21.50 -1.62 -8.55
C PHE A 86 22.31 -0.92 -9.64
N ILE A 87 23.50 -0.38 -9.32
CA ILE A 87 24.36 0.26 -10.33
C ILE A 87 24.75 -0.72 -11.44
N ALA A 88 25.02 -1.98 -11.11
CA ALA A 88 25.41 -3.00 -12.08
C ALA A 88 24.28 -3.40 -13.06
N GLU A 89 23.02 -3.26 -12.65
CA GLU A 89 21.84 -3.57 -13.47
C GLU A 89 21.29 -2.34 -14.22
N GLY A 90 21.83 -1.15 -13.95
CA GLY A 90 21.52 0.07 -14.70
C GLY A 90 22.14 0.09 -16.11
N PRO A 91 21.93 1.17 -16.88
CA PRO A 91 21.20 2.38 -16.49
C PRO A 91 19.68 2.17 -16.48
N TYR A 92 18.99 2.84 -15.56
CA TYR A 92 17.53 2.88 -15.48
C TYR A 92 16.96 4.13 -16.16
N ASP A 93 15.91 3.95 -16.96
CA ASP A 93 15.13 5.06 -17.51
C ASP A 93 14.32 5.79 -16.42
N ILE A 94 13.79 5.04 -15.46
CA ILE A 94 12.93 5.54 -14.38
C ILE A 94 13.25 4.76 -13.09
N ILE A 95 13.40 5.49 -11.98
CA ILE A 95 13.50 4.90 -10.63
C ILE A 95 12.31 5.37 -9.80
N VAL A 96 11.53 4.41 -9.31
CA VAL A 96 10.37 4.65 -8.44
C VAL A 96 10.63 4.04 -7.06
N ASP A 97 10.59 4.87 -6.02
CA ASP A 97 10.72 4.46 -4.63
C ASP A 97 9.36 4.42 -3.95
N THR A 98 8.85 3.21 -3.69
CA THR A 98 7.59 2.98 -3.01
C THR A 98 7.72 2.87 -1.49
N ILE A 99 8.93 3.02 -0.94
CA ILE A 99 9.21 3.06 0.51
C ILE A 99 9.44 4.51 0.95
N SER A 100 10.21 5.28 0.18
CA SER A 100 10.38 6.73 0.32
C SER A 100 11.01 7.19 1.64
N TYR A 101 11.71 6.29 2.34
CA TYR A 101 12.42 6.58 3.58
C TYR A 101 13.86 7.06 3.30
N PRO A 102 14.51 7.78 4.22
CA PRO A 102 15.82 8.37 3.97
C PRO A 102 16.88 7.38 3.47
N ASN A 103 16.85 6.14 3.97
CA ASN A 103 17.79 5.09 3.56
C ASN A 103 17.57 4.62 2.11
N THR A 104 16.31 4.42 1.70
CA THR A 104 15.97 3.92 0.36
C THR A 104 16.20 4.99 -0.69
N VAL A 105 15.77 6.22 -0.43
CA VAL A 105 16.04 7.36 -1.31
C VAL A 105 17.53 7.61 -1.45
N SER A 106 18.31 7.55 -0.38
CA SER A 106 19.77 7.76 -0.44
C SER A 106 20.48 6.71 -1.31
N ILE A 107 20.11 5.43 -1.21
CA ILE A 107 20.67 4.37 -2.06
C ILE A 107 20.36 4.65 -3.53
N LEU A 108 19.09 4.92 -3.85
CA LEU A 108 18.64 5.17 -5.21
C LEU A 108 19.21 6.47 -5.80
N ALA A 109 19.48 7.46 -4.94
CA ALA A 109 20.15 8.69 -5.33
C ALA A 109 21.60 8.43 -5.76
N ASP A 110 22.34 7.54 -5.07
CA ASP A 110 23.68 7.14 -5.50
C ASP A 110 23.67 6.40 -6.85
N VAL A 111 22.63 5.59 -7.10
CA VAL A 111 22.44 4.90 -8.39
C VAL A 111 22.28 5.93 -9.51
N LEU A 112 21.43 6.94 -9.33
CA LEU A 112 21.27 8.02 -10.30
C LEU A 112 22.54 8.86 -10.46
N ALA A 113 23.23 9.15 -9.36
CA ALA A 113 24.50 9.88 -9.42
C ALA A 113 25.54 9.12 -10.26
N ALA A 114 25.64 7.80 -10.09
CA ALA A 114 26.50 6.94 -10.91
C ALA A 114 26.09 6.93 -12.40
N GLN A 115 24.81 7.21 -12.69
CA GLN A 115 24.28 7.37 -14.06
C GLN A 115 24.41 8.82 -14.61
N GLY A 116 24.96 9.77 -13.85
CA GLY A 116 25.11 11.16 -14.26
C GLY A 116 23.96 12.10 -13.84
N GLY A 117 23.11 11.68 -12.91
CA GLY A 117 21.99 12.45 -12.38
C GLY A 117 20.63 11.87 -12.76
N GLY A 118 19.55 12.50 -12.29
CA GLY A 118 18.19 12.10 -12.61
C GLY A 118 17.19 12.36 -11.49
N THR A 119 16.04 11.68 -11.56
CA THR A 119 14.93 11.85 -10.60
C THR A 119 14.61 10.54 -9.89
N VAL A 120 14.58 10.57 -8.55
CA VAL A 120 13.91 9.53 -7.75
C VAL A 120 12.44 9.91 -7.63
N TYR A 121 11.54 9.09 -8.19
CA TYR A 121 10.10 9.26 -8.03
C TYR A 121 9.62 8.58 -6.75
N ALA A 122 9.32 9.36 -5.72
CA ALA A 122 8.96 8.87 -4.38
C ALA A 122 7.44 8.94 -4.14
N THR A 123 6.88 7.95 -3.45
CA THR A 123 5.46 7.89 -3.05
C THR A 123 5.13 8.59 -1.73
N MET A 124 6.15 9.01 -0.98
CA MET A 124 6.02 9.86 0.22
C MET A 124 6.93 11.10 0.12
N PRO A 125 6.67 12.20 0.87
CA PRO A 125 7.58 13.34 0.93
C PRO A 125 8.83 13.03 1.76
N ALA A 126 9.83 13.90 1.71
CA ALA A 126 10.97 13.84 2.61
C ALA A 126 10.55 14.13 4.06
N PHE A 127 11.10 13.36 5.01
CA PHE A 127 10.80 13.48 6.45
C PHE A 127 11.78 14.43 7.18
N GLY A 128 12.12 15.55 6.55
CA GLY A 128 13.10 16.51 7.06
C GLY A 128 14.07 17.00 5.98
N PRO A 129 15.15 17.70 6.38
CA PRO A 129 16.22 18.08 5.46
C PRO A 129 16.81 16.85 4.77
N GLU A 130 16.96 16.93 3.46
CA GLU A 130 17.51 15.87 2.61
C GLU A 130 18.69 16.44 1.82
N THR A 131 19.79 15.68 1.77
CA THR A 131 20.95 16.01 0.94
C THR A 131 21.06 14.92 -0.11
N LEU A 132 20.93 15.32 -1.38
CA LEU A 132 21.07 14.43 -2.52
C LEU A 132 22.37 14.76 -3.28
N PRO A 133 22.95 13.79 -4.00
CA PRO A 133 24.07 14.04 -4.89
C PRO A 133 23.77 15.11 -5.95
N GLU A 134 24.81 15.75 -6.46
CA GLU A 134 24.67 16.74 -7.54
C GLU A 134 23.98 16.12 -8.76
N GLY A 135 23.04 16.88 -9.36
CA GLY A 135 22.26 16.41 -10.51
C GLY A 135 21.14 15.42 -10.19
N VAL A 136 20.96 15.03 -8.92
CA VAL A 136 19.87 14.16 -8.47
C VAL A 136 18.80 14.97 -7.76
N VAL A 137 17.55 14.72 -8.13
CA VAL A 137 16.37 15.34 -7.49
C VAL A 137 15.37 14.29 -7.06
N ARG A 138 14.58 14.61 -6.03
CA ARG A 138 13.42 13.82 -5.62
C ARG A 138 12.15 14.46 -6.15
N HIS A 139 11.32 13.68 -6.83
CA HIS A 139 9.96 14.05 -7.18
C HIS A 139 8.97 13.24 -6.35
N PHE A 140 8.27 13.89 -5.42
CA PHE A 140 7.23 13.24 -4.63
C PHE A 140 5.87 13.38 -5.32
N THR A 141 5.20 12.25 -5.52
CA THR A 141 3.76 12.22 -5.78
C THR A 141 3.13 11.07 -5.00
N SER A 142 2.03 11.32 -4.29
CA SER A 142 1.39 10.25 -3.53
C SER A 142 0.38 9.50 -4.40
N TRP A 143 0.48 8.17 -4.40
CA TRP A 143 -0.57 7.28 -4.88
C TRP A 143 -1.48 6.87 -3.70
N PRO A 144 -2.82 6.88 -3.83
CA PRO A 144 -3.61 7.21 -5.03
C PRO A 144 -3.96 8.70 -5.15
N PHE A 145 -3.46 9.60 -4.28
CA PHE A 145 -3.86 11.01 -4.28
C PHE A 145 -3.67 11.73 -5.62
N VAL A 146 -2.66 11.34 -6.40
CA VAL A 146 -2.45 11.86 -7.77
C VAL A 146 -3.65 11.64 -8.69
N LEU A 147 -4.44 10.59 -8.48
CA LEU A 147 -5.66 10.29 -9.24
C LEU A 147 -6.74 11.36 -9.00
N TYR A 148 -6.82 11.88 -7.78
CA TYR A 148 -7.87 12.81 -7.38
C TYR A 148 -7.49 14.28 -7.60
N LYS A 149 -6.31 14.55 -8.17
CA LYS A 149 -5.89 15.90 -8.51
C LYS A 149 -6.76 16.45 -9.66
N GLU A 150 -7.20 17.69 -9.54
CA GLU A 150 -7.93 18.40 -10.60
C GLU A 150 -7.17 18.32 -11.93
N GLY A 151 -7.86 17.95 -13.01
CA GLY A 151 -7.31 17.73 -14.34
C GLY A 151 -6.85 16.29 -14.63
N ASN A 152 -6.82 15.40 -13.62
CA ASN A 152 -6.45 13.98 -13.79
C ASN A 152 -7.67 13.03 -13.91
N GLU A 153 -8.87 13.54 -14.17
CA GLU A 153 -10.10 12.73 -14.25
C GLU A 153 -10.01 11.66 -15.35
N HIS A 154 -9.36 12.00 -16.46
CA HIS A 154 -9.09 11.06 -17.56
C HIS A 154 -8.19 9.91 -17.11
N PHE A 155 -7.18 10.20 -16.27
CA PHE A 155 -6.23 9.22 -15.77
C PHE A 155 -6.89 8.29 -14.75
N THR A 156 -7.74 8.83 -13.87
CA THR A 156 -8.55 8.03 -12.95
C THR A 156 -9.48 7.09 -13.72
N ARG A 157 -10.16 7.59 -14.75
CA ARG A 157 -11.00 6.74 -15.60
C ARG A 157 -10.20 5.62 -16.25
N TRP A 158 -9.09 5.97 -16.90
CA TRP A 158 -8.22 4.98 -17.54
C TRP A 158 -7.68 3.95 -16.53
N ALA A 159 -7.22 4.39 -15.35
CA ALA A 159 -6.67 3.49 -14.35
C ALA A 159 -7.68 2.42 -13.92
N PHE A 160 -8.90 2.82 -13.55
CA PHE A 160 -9.91 1.89 -13.03
C PHE A 160 -10.68 1.13 -14.12
N HIS A 161 -10.98 1.76 -15.25
CA HIS A 161 -11.79 1.14 -16.30
C HIS A 161 -10.97 0.39 -17.35
N ASP A 162 -9.71 0.77 -17.57
CA ASP A 162 -8.85 0.12 -18.56
C ASP A 162 -7.72 -0.67 -17.89
N PHE A 163 -6.82 0.01 -17.18
CA PHE A 163 -5.59 -0.61 -16.70
C PHE A 163 -5.85 -1.73 -15.70
N PHE A 164 -6.55 -1.44 -14.60
CA PHE A 164 -6.87 -2.42 -13.57
C PHE A 164 -7.80 -3.52 -14.11
N ALA A 165 -8.86 -3.13 -14.82
CA ALA A 165 -9.81 -4.09 -15.39
C ALA A 165 -9.13 -5.08 -16.34
N LYS A 166 -8.33 -4.61 -17.30
CA LYS A 166 -7.62 -5.47 -18.25
C LYS A 166 -6.53 -6.28 -17.57
N GLY A 167 -5.76 -5.68 -16.65
CA GLY A 167 -4.69 -6.37 -15.93
C GLY A 167 -5.21 -7.52 -15.07
N ILE A 168 -6.33 -7.33 -14.38
CA ILE A 168 -7.00 -8.39 -13.61
C ILE A 168 -7.56 -9.45 -14.55
N ALA A 169 -8.30 -9.06 -15.60
CA ALA A 169 -8.88 -10.00 -16.55
C ALA A 169 -7.83 -10.86 -17.28
N SER A 170 -6.64 -10.31 -17.53
CA SER A 170 -5.54 -11.04 -18.17
C SER A 170 -4.65 -11.80 -17.18
N GLY A 171 -4.93 -11.74 -15.87
CA GLY A 171 -4.08 -12.34 -14.83
C GLY A 171 -2.70 -11.69 -14.67
N LYS A 172 -2.47 -10.51 -15.24
CA LYS A 172 -1.20 -9.76 -15.11
C LYS A 172 -1.15 -8.93 -13.83
N LEU A 173 -2.31 -8.60 -13.28
CA LEU A 173 -2.45 -8.05 -11.93
C LEU A 173 -3.03 -9.14 -11.03
N VAL A 174 -2.13 -9.74 -10.24
CA VAL A 174 -2.47 -10.83 -9.32
C VAL A 174 -2.67 -10.23 -7.93
N PRO A 175 -3.80 -10.49 -7.26
CA PRO A 175 -3.96 -10.09 -5.86
C PRO A 175 -2.95 -10.85 -4.99
N THR A 176 -2.47 -10.19 -3.94
CA THR A 176 -1.71 -10.85 -2.88
C THR A 176 -2.57 -11.91 -2.17
N GLN A 177 -1.95 -12.76 -1.34
CA GLN A 177 -2.69 -13.75 -0.57
C GLN A 177 -3.77 -13.09 0.30
N ILE A 178 -4.93 -13.72 0.44
CA ILE A 178 -6.02 -13.21 1.27
C ILE A 178 -6.12 -14.07 2.53
N GLU A 179 -5.88 -13.46 3.68
CA GLU A 179 -6.14 -14.04 5.00
C GLU A 179 -7.55 -13.67 5.43
N ARG A 180 -8.46 -14.65 5.35
CA ARG A 180 -9.88 -14.46 5.69
C ARG A 180 -10.08 -14.62 7.18
N VAL A 181 -10.79 -13.67 7.79
CA VAL A 181 -11.20 -13.71 9.18
C VAL A 181 -12.71 -13.69 9.25
N SER A 182 -13.31 -14.80 9.66
CA SER A 182 -14.75 -14.92 9.83
C SER A 182 -15.17 -14.39 11.22
N GLY A 183 -16.45 -14.03 11.34
CA GLY A 183 -17.02 -13.51 12.60
C GLY A 183 -17.71 -12.16 12.48
N GLY A 184 -17.85 -11.62 11.27
CA GLY A 184 -18.51 -10.35 11.03
C GLY A 184 -17.74 -9.17 11.62
N PHE A 185 -18.45 -8.09 11.91
CA PHE A 185 -17.88 -6.89 12.53
C PHE A 185 -17.12 -7.16 13.85
N GLU A 186 -17.51 -8.20 14.60
CA GLU A 186 -16.86 -8.54 15.89
C GLU A 186 -15.41 -9.01 15.68
N ALA A 187 -15.08 -9.51 14.49
CA ALA A 187 -13.74 -10.02 14.18
C ALA A 187 -12.73 -8.91 13.82
N ILE A 188 -13.18 -7.66 13.65
CA ILE A 188 -12.30 -6.57 13.16
C ILE A 188 -11.15 -6.30 14.12
N ASN A 189 -11.37 -6.31 15.45
CA ASN A 189 -10.27 -6.11 16.39
C ASN A 189 -9.22 -7.23 16.30
N SER A 190 -9.66 -8.49 16.15
CA SER A 190 -8.75 -9.62 15.96
C SER A 190 -7.98 -9.51 14.63
N ALA A 191 -8.64 -9.07 13.57
CA ALA A 191 -8.01 -8.80 12.28
C ALA A 191 -6.96 -7.67 12.37
N LEU A 192 -7.25 -6.60 13.14
CA LEU A 192 -6.28 -5.55 13.44
C LEU A 192 -5.11 -6.06 14.29
N ASP A 193 -5.33 -7.01 15.20
CA ASP A 193 -4.26 -7.64 15.98
C ASP A 193 -3.34 -8.52 15.11
N ILE A 194 -3.89 -9.19 14.08
CA ILE A 194 -3.09 -9.90 13.07
C ILE A 194 -2.18 -8.90 12.34
N LEU A 195 -2.74 -7.81 11.84
CA LEU A 195 -1.97 -6.76 11.17
C LEU A 195 -0.91 -6.13 12.08
N GLY A 196 -1.22 -5.93 13.36
CA GLY A 196 -0.29 -5.36 14.34
C GLY A 196 0.92 -6.24 14.64
N LYS A 197 0.84 -7.56 14.37
CA LYS A 197 2.00 -8.46 14.45
C LYS A 197 2.91 -8.37 13.22
N GLY A 198 2.47 -7.67 12.19
CA GLY A 198 3.11 -7.62 10.87
C GLY A 198 2.64 -8.78 9.99
N ILE A 199 2.25 -8.45 8.77
CA ILE A 199 1.94 -9.41 7.72
C ILE A 199 2.88 -9.20 6.53
N SER A 200 3.05 -10.23 5.71
CA SER A 200 3.94 -10.20 4.55
C SER A 200 3.25 -10.86 3.36
N ASN A 201 3.16 -10.13 2.25
CA ASN A 201 2.54 -10.60 1.01
C ASN A 201 1.09 -11.12 1.16
N SER A 202 0.35 -10.59 2.14
CA SER A 202 -1.05 -10.92 2.34
C SER A 202 -1.89 -9.67 2.60
N ARG A 203 -3.21 -9.85 2.52
CA ARG A 203 -4.23 -8.88 2.94
C ARG A 203 -5.18 -9.58 3.88
N VAL A 204 -5.46 -8.94 5.01
CA VAL A 204 -6.48 -9.43 5.95
C VAL A 204 -7.84 -8.93 5.51
N VAL A 205 -8.78 -9.86 5.29
CA VAL A 205 -10.15 -9.57 4.88
C VAL A 205 -11.10 -10.17 5.90
N VAL A 206 -11.97 -9.33 6.46
CA VAL A 206 -13.05 -9.77 7.35
C VAL A 206 -14.29 -10.09 6.54
N GLU A 207 -14.82 -11.29 6.74
CA GLU A 207 -16.08 -11.73 6.16
C GLU A 207 -17.24 -11.22 7.03
N LEU A 208 -18.14 -10.45 6.41
CA LEU A 208 -19.23 -9.79 7.11
C LEU A 208 -20.46 -10.68 7.30
N GLU A 209 -20.64 -11.68 6.43
CA GLU A 209 -21.69 -12.69 6.57
C GLU A 209 -21.24 -13.87 7.43
N LYS A 210 -22.20 -14.52 8.08
CA LYS A 210 -22.03 -15.76 8.87
C LYS A 210 -22.46 -16.97 8.07
#